data_AF-A0A7C5SMT3-F1
#
_entry.id   AF-A0A7C5SMT3-F1
#
_cell.length_a   1.000
_cell.length_b   1.000
_cell.length_c   1.000
_cell.angle_alpha   90.00
_cell.angle_beta   90.00
_cell.angle_gamma   90.00
#
_symmetry.space_group_name_H-M   'P 1'
#
loop_
_entity.id
_entity.type
_entity.pdbx_description
1 polymer ?
#
loop_
_entity_poly.entity_id
_entity_poly.type
_entity_poly.pdbx_seq_one_letter_code
_entity_poly.pdbx_strand_id
1 'polypeptide(L)'
;MSIKIPKIATRQHIGFIGTTGSGKTQGMMQIFEAFFHSKKIIIDVKGDYTSTLKKEDDLIFCPLDERTVKWNIFNDIETYQDIANIALSLIPENPKQSDQYFDRAARSVLEGVLIGLSKMPKPNNKMVWETITSPKGIIEIMKIDEEAKQKMEAHIEGPFKILCQSGKITNTQGATHEDRSRCRAICS
;
A
#
# COMPACT_ATOMS: atom_id res chain seq x y z
N MET A 1 7.65 -40.64 1.15
CA MET A 1 7.02 -40.76 -0.18
C MET A 1 6.82 -39.35 -0.72
N SER A 2 7.52 -38.95 -1.79
CA SER A 2 7.38 -37.59 -2.34
C SER A 2 6.24 -37.56 -3.37
N ILE A 3 5.26 -36.69 -3.17
CA ILE A 3 4.21 -36.44 -4.16
C ILE A 3 4.87 -35.75 -5.37
N LYS A 4 4.80 -36.36 -6.54
CA LYS A 4 5.32 -35.76 -7.79
C LYS A 4 4.28 -34.82 -8.37
N ILE A 5 4.65 -33.56 -8.53
CA ILE A 5 3.76 -32.53 -9.09
C ILE A 5 3.98 -32.44 -10.60
N PRO A 6 2.92 -32.54 -11.42
CA PRO A 6 3.02 -32.30 -12.85
C PRO A 6 3.59 -30.90 -13.13
N LYS A 7 4.53 -30.79 -14.07
CA LYS A 7 5.18 -29.51 -14.41
C LYS A 7 4.21 -28.39 -14.81
N ILE A 8 3.03 -28.74 -15.32
CA ILE A 8 2.00 -27.74 -15.67
C ILE A 8 1.29 -27.19 -14.43
N ALA A 9 1.05 -28.03 -13.42
CA ALA A 9 0.33 -27.65 -12.20
C ALA A 9 1.10 -26.60 -11.38
N THR A 10 2.43 -26.55 -11.50
CA THR A 10 3.26 -25.55 -10.82
C THR A 10 2.98 -24.12 -11.28
N ARG A 11 2.36 -23.95 -12.45
CA ARG A 11 2.00 -22.64 -13.03
C ARG A 11 0.51 -22.31 -12.91
N GLN A 12 -0.30 -23.19 -12.31
CA GLN A 12 -1.76 -23.06 -12.24
C GLN A 12 -2.28 -22.70 -10.84
N HIS A 13 -1.38 -22.31 -9.93
CA HIS A 13 -1.64 -22.14 -8.50
C HIS A 13 -2.03 -23.46 -7.80
N ILE A 14 -1.68 -23.57 -6.52
CA ILE A 14 -2.02 -24.75 -5.69
C ILE A 14 -2.62 -24.24 -4.39
N GLY A 15 -3.83 -24.70 -4.07
CA GLY A 15 -4.53 -24.37 -2.84
C GLY A 15 -4.43 -25.49 -1.81
N PHE A 16 -4.12 -25.14 -0.56
CA PHE A 16 -4.14 -26.06 0.59
C PHE A 16 -5.36 -25.76 1.47
N ILE A 17 -6.31 -26.69 1.55
CA ILE A 17 -7.55 -26.52 2.30
C ILE A 17 -7.59 -27.53 3.46
N GLY A 18 -7.96 -27.07 4.65
CA GLY A 18 -8.09 -27.93 5.83
C GLY A 18 -8.15 -27.14 7.13
N THR A 19 -8.51 -27.80 8.23
CA THR A 19 -8.58 -27.20 9.57
C THR A 19 -7.20 -26.86 10.13
N THR A 20 -7.15 -26.07 11.20
CA THR A 20 -5.89 -25.86 11.95
C THR A 20 -5.35 -27.21 12.42
N GLY A 21 -4.03 -27.43 12.25
CA GLY A 21 -3.39 -28.70 12.58
C GLY A 21 -3.50 -29.80 11.52
N SER A 22 -4.24 -29.60 10.41
CA SER A 22 -4.39 -30.61 9.35
C SER A 22 -3.15 -30.84 8.47
N GLY A 23 -1.99 -30.28 8.84
CA GLY A 23 -0.74 -30.45 8.09
C GLY A 23 -0.54 -29.53 6.87
N LYS A 24 -1.33 -28.46 6.69
CA LYS A 24 -1.18 -27.54 5.54
C LYS A 24 0.25 -26.99 5.39
N THR A 25 0.85 -26.51 6.49
CA THR A 25 2.24 -26.02 6.52
C THR A 25 3.23 -27.09 6.07
N GLN A 26 3.06 -28.33 6.55
CA GLN A 26 3.91 -29.47 6.16
C GLN A 26 3.76 -29.82 4.68
N GLY A 27 2.54 -29.75 4.14
CA GLY A 27 2.29 -29.89 2.72
C GLY A 27 3.00 -28.82 1.90
N MET A 28 2.95 -27.55 2.32
CA MET A 28 3.67 -26.45 1.66
C MET A 28 5.20 -26.62 1.71
N MET A 29 5.75 -27.07 2.84
CA MET A 29 7.19 -27.35 2.98
C MET A 29 7.69 -28.34 1.93
N GLN A 30 6.93 -29.41 1.67
CA GLN A 30 7.29 -30.39 0.64
C GLN A 30 7.33 -29.78 -0.77
N ILE A 31 6.46 -28.79 -1.05
CA ILE A 31 6.51 -28.03 -2.32
C ILE A 31 7.79 -27.20 -2.37
N PHE A 32 8.09 -26.47 -1.30
CA PHE A 32 9.25 -25.58 -1.27
C PHE A 32 10.57 -26.35 -1.42
N GLU A 33 10.67 -27.53 -0.81
CA GLU A 33 11.77 -28.48 -0.99
C GLU A 33 11.85 -29.00 -2.43
N ALA A 34 10.72 -29.42 -3.01
CA ALA A 34 10.69 -29.91 -4.39
C ALA A 34 11.15 -28.85 -5.42
N PHE A 35 10.98 -27.57 -5.10
CA PHE A 35 11.38 -26.43 -5.93
C PHE A 35 12.50 -25.61 -5.30
N PHE A 36 13.42 -26.21 -4.54
CA PHE A 36 14.42 -25.48 -3.77
C PHE A 36 15.33 -24.54 -4.60
N HIS A 37 15.56 -24.85 -5.88
CA HIS A 37 16.34 -24.02 -6.81
C HIS A 37 15.60 -22.79 -7.35
N SER A 38 14.27 -22.73 -7.22
CA SER A 38 13.48 -21.60 -7.73
C SER A 38 13.49 -20.43 -6.76
N LYS A 39 13.51 -19.19 -7.28
CA LYS A 39 13.26 -17.98 -6.49
C LYS A 39 11.81 -18.01 -5.96
N LYS A 40 11.62 -17.62 -4.71
CA LYS A 40 10.32 -17.64 -4.02
C LYS A 40 10.18 -16.38 -3.19
N ILE A 41 8.95 -15.88 -3.10
CA ILE A 41 8.53 -14.92 -2.08
C ILE A 41 7.63 -15.69 -1.13
N ILE A 42 8.00 -15.76 0.14
CA ILE A 42 7.25 -16.49 1.16
C ILE A 42 6.71 -15.49 2.17
N ILE A 43 5.38 -15.43 2.29
CA ILE A 43 4.72 -14.66 3.34
C ILE A 43 4.67 -15.55 4.59
N ASP A 44 5.61 -15.30 5.50
CA ASP A 44 5.79 -16.10 6.71
C ASP A 44 5.31 -15.34 7.95
N VAL A 45 4.04 -15.55 8.31
CA VAL A 45 3.41 -14.86 9.45
C VAL A 45 3.93 -15.39 10.80
N LYS A 46 4.36 -16.65 10.87
CA LYS A 46 4.75 -17.31 12.14
C LYS A 46 6.26 -17.44 12.33
N GLY A 47 7.05 -17.29 11.26
CA GLY A 47 8.50 -17.55 11.29
C GLY A 47 8.87 -19.02 11.06
N ASP A 48 7.88 -19.90 10.84
CA ASP A 48 8.10 -21.35 10.66
C ASP A 48 8.98 -21.62 9.43
N TYR A 49 8.76 -20.88 8.34
CA TYR A 49 9.53 -21.04 7.11
C TYR A 49 10.89 -20.37 7.21
N THR A 50 10.97 -19.19 7.81
CA THR A 50 12.21 -18.44 7.99
C THR A 50 13.18 -19.19 8.90
N SER A 51 12.68 -19.85 9.94
CA SER A 51 13.53 -20.63 10.87
C SER A 51 14.06 -21.93 10.27
N THR A 52 13.40 -22.49 9.26
CA THR A 52 13.72 -23.81 8.70
C THR A 52 14.32 -23.77 7.30
N LEU A 53 13.88 -22.85 6.44
CA LEU A 53 14.24 -22.79 5.03
C LEU A 53 15.23 -21.68 4.68
N LYS A 54 15.35 -20.65 5.52
CA LYS A 54 16.17 -19.48 5.21
C LYS A 54 17.64 -19.88 5.06
N LYS A 55 18.24 -19.50 3.94
CA LYS A 55 19.67 -19.60 3.66
C LYS A 55 20.36 -18.27 3.91
N GLU A 56 21.69 -18.27 3.92
CA GLU A 56 22.49 -17.07 4.15
C GLU A 56 22.12 -15.93 3.18
N ASP A 57 22.00 -16.24 1.89
CA ASP A 57 21.70 -15.28 0.81
C ASP A 57 20.22 -14.87 0.71
N ASP A 58 19.32 -15.47 1.51
CA ASP A 58 17.90 -15.12 1.46
C ASP A 58 17.64 -13.78 2.18
N LEU A 59 16.81 -12.95 1.54
CA LEU A 59 16.42 -11.64 2.05
C LEU A 59 15.19 -11.75 2.96
N ILE A 60 15.23 -11.04 4.08
CA ILE A 60 14.06 -10.84 4.95
C ILE A 60 13.52 -9.43 4.69
N PHE A 61 12.22 -9.31 4.50
CA PHE A 61 11.54 -8.02 4.47
C PHE A 61 10.46 -7.97 5.55
N CYS A 62 10.84 -7.45 6.72
CA CYS A 62 9.98 -7.32 7.88
C CYS A 62 10.45 -6.10 8.70
N PRO A 63 9.72 -4.98 8.71
CA PRO A 63 10.16 -3.76 9.42
C PRO A 63 10.42 -3.94 10.93
N LEU A 64 9.96 -5.03 11.53
CA LEU A 64 10.15 -5.36 12.94
C LEU A 64 11.29 -6.36 13.19
N ASP A 65 11.98 -6.83 12.15
CA ASP A 65 13.12 -7.74 12.24
C ASP A 65 14.42 -6.99 11.96
N GLU A 66 15.42 -7.10 12.85
CA GLU A 66 16.71 -6.42 12.71
C GLU A 66 17.49 -6.85 11.44
N ARG A 67 17.21 -8.05 10.94
CA ARG A 67 17.84 -8.62 9.73
C ARG A 67 17.17 -8.14 8.44
N THR A 68 16.13 -7.31 8.55
CA THR A 68 15.38 -6.83 7.39
C THR A 68 16.26 -6.07 6.43
N VAL A 69 16.00 -6.25 5.14
CA VAL A 69 16.55 -5.36 4.11
C VAL A 69 15.97 -3.96 4.31
N LYS A 70 16.82 -2.96 4.07
CA LYS A 70 16.37 -1.56 4.03
C LYS A 70 15.71 -1.33 2.69
N TRP A 71 14.45 -0.91 2.74
CA TRP A 71 13.67 -0.59 1.56
C TRP A 71 13.26 0.87 1.58
N ASN A 72 13.29 1.48 0.41
CA ASN A 72 12.81 2.82 0.14
C ASN A 72 11.85 2.73 -1.03
N ILE A 73 10.67 3.36 -0.93
CA ILE A 73 9.63 3.28 -1.95
C ILE A 73 10.11 3.77 -3.32
N PHE A 74 11.05 4.71 -3.33
CA PHE A 74 11.67 5.24 -4.54
C PHE A 74 12.64 4.26 -5.23
N ASN A 75 13.03 3.17 -4.58
CA ASN A 75 13.83 2.12 -5.22
C ASN A 75 13.02 1.34 -6.27
N ASP A 76 11.69 1.38 -6.19
CA ASP A 76 10.78 0.66 -7.09
C ASP A 76 10.12 1.59 -8.12
N ILE A 77 10.56 2.86 -8.22
CA ILE A 77 9.99 3.85 -9.14
C ILE A 77 10.98 4.12 -10.27
N GLU A 78 10.67 3.64 -11.48
CA GLU A 78 11.40 3.96 -12.71
C GLU A 78 10.56 4.85 -13.65
N THR A 79 9.25 4.74 -13.56
CA THR A 79 8.26 5.38 -14.43
C THR A 79 7.10 5.99 -13.63
N TYR A 80 6.33 6.87 -14.28
CA TYR A 80 5.09 7.41 -13.69
C TYR A 80 4.03 6.34 -13.42
N GLN A 81 4.03 5.25 -14.23
CA GLN A 81 3.14 4.12 -14.04
C GLN A 81 3.45 3.35 -12.75
N ASP A 82 4.73 3.29 -12.35
CA ASP A 82 5.12 2.65 -11.09
C ASP A 82 4.54 3.40 -9.90
N ILE A 83 4.52 4.73 -9.95
CA ILE A 83 3.89 5.57 -8.91
C ILE A 83 2.41 5.25 -8.76
N ALA A 84 1.68 5.15 -9.88
CA ALA A 84 0.26 4.80 -9.86
C ALA A 84 0.03 3.36 -9.33
N ASN A 85 0.87 2.41 -9.72
CA ASN A 85 0.79 1.02 -9.26
C ASN A 85 1.09 0.89 -7.75
N ILE A 86 2.07 1.64 -7.26
CA ILE A 86 2.42 1.73 -5.84
C ILE A 86 1.24 2.33 -5.06
N ALA A 87 0.67 3.44 -5.53
CA ALA A 87 -0.47 4.08 -4.88
C ALA A 87 -1.69 3.13 -4.82
N LEU A 88 -1.97 2.40 -5.90
CA LEU A 88 -3.03 1.39 -5.95
C LEU A 88 -2.77 0.22 -5.00
N SER A 89 -1.52 -0.22 -4.87
CA SER A 89 -1.14 -1.32 -3.99
C SER A 89 -1.25 -0.94 -2.51
N LEU A 90 -0.93 0.31 -2.16
CA LEU A 90 -0.99 0.83 -0.80
C LEU A 90 -2.41 1.23 -0.37
N ILE A 91 -3.23 1.70 -1.31
CA ILE A 91 -4.60 2.15 -1.08
C ILE A 91 -5.53 1.34 -2.01
N PRO A 92 -5.79 0.07 -1.67
CA PRO A 92 -6.64 -0.80 -2.47
C PRO A 92 -8.09 -0.35 -2.42
N GLU A 93 -8.84 -0.65 -3.47
CA GLU A 93 -10.27 -0.39 -3.49
C GLU A 93 -11.01 -1.27 -2.49
N ASN A 94 -11.92 -0.67 -1.72
CA ASN A 94 -12.82 -1.44 -0.87
C ASN A 94 -13.99 -1.97 -1.72
N PRO A 95 -14.08 -3.28 -2.00
CA PRO A 95 -15.14 -3.83 -2.86
C PRO A 95 -16.53 -3.74 -2.23
N LYS A 96 -16.63 -3.47 -0.93
CA LYS A 96 -17.90 -3.36 -0.19
C LYS A 96 -18.43 -1.92 -0.13
N GLN A 97 -17.64 -0.94 -0.54
CA GLN A 97 -18.00 0.47 -0.46
C GLN A 97 -18.52 0.96 -1.81
N SER A 98 -19.72 1.54 -1.82
CA SER A 98 -20.34 2.04 -3.05
C SER A 98 -19.69 3.32 -3.58
N ASP A 99 -19.16 4.17 -2.69
CA ASP A 99 -18.45 5.41 -3.05
C ASP A 99 -16.95 5.30 -2.73
N GLN A 100 -16.13 5.14 -3.77
CA GLN A 100 -14.67 5.06 -3.70
C GLN A 100 -13.99 6.44 -3.71
N TYR A 101 -14.74 7.54 -3.56
CA TYR A 101 -14.19 8.89 -3.66
C TYR A 101 -12.97 9.12 -2.77
N PHE A 102 -13.02 8.70 -1.50
CA PHE A 102 -11.91 8.87 -0.56
C PHE A 102 -10.68 8.04 -0.93
N ASP A 103 -10.87 6.81 -1.39
CA ASP A 103 -9.76 5.95 -1.84
C ASP A 103 -9.07 6.54 -3.08
N ARG A 104 -9.85 7.09 -4.02
CA ARG A 104 -9.33 7.74 -5.22
C ARG A 104 -8.62 9.05 -4.88
N ALA A 105 -9.21 9.87 -4.02
CA ALA A 105 -8.61 11.11 -3.55
C ALA A 105 -7.28 10.84 -2.83
N ALA A 106 -7.24 9.85 -1.94
CA ALA A 106 -6.02 9.47 -1.22
C ALA A 106 -4.93 8.94 -2.18
N ARG A 107 -5.30 8.15 -3.20
CA ARG A 107 -4.37 7.73 -4.27
C ARG A 107 -3.82 8.91 -5.04
N SER A 108 -4.67 9.82 -5.51
CA SER A 108 -4.23 11.02 -6.23
C SER A 108 -3.28 11.91 -5.42
N VAL A 109 -3.54 12.07 -4.12
CA VAL A 109 -2.64 12.78 -3.20
C VAL A 109 -1.30 12.05 -3.06
N LEU A 110 -1.31 10.75 -2.84
CA LEU A 110 -0.09 9.96 -2.73
C LEU A 110 0.73 9.96 -4.03
N GLU A 111 0.07 9.83 -5.19
CA GLU A 111 0.71 9.93 -6.50
C GLU A 111 1.40 11.29 -6.68
N GLY A 112 0.69 12.39 -6.40
CA GLY A 112 1.26 13.74 -6.51
C GLY A 112 2.45 13.94 -5.57
N VAL A 113 2.36 13.47 -4.33
CA VAL A 113 3.49 13.52 -3.38
C VAL A 113 4.69 12.71 -3.87
N LEU A 114 4.48 11.50 -4.39
CA LEU A 114 5.57 10.67 -4.92
C LEU A 114 6.20 11.30 -6.17
N ILE A 115 5.39 11.89 -7.07
CA ILE A 115 5.88 12.64 -8.24
C ILE A 115 6.78 13.78 -7.79
N GLY A 116 6.30 14.65 -6.89
CA GLY A 116 7.08 15.79 -6.43
C GLY A 116 8.36 15.39 -5.68
N LEU A 117 8.27 14.40 -4.78
CA LEU A 117 9.42 13.93 -4.02
C LEU A 117 10.45 13.20 -4.89
N SER A 118 10.03 12.43 -5.90
CA SER A 118 10.96 11.72 -6.80
C SER A 118 11.91 12.65 -7.56
N LYS A 119 11.52 13.92 -7.74
CA LYS A 119 12.33 14.97 -8.37
C LYS A 119 13.30 15.67 -7.39
N MET A 120 13.18 15.40 -6.08
CA MET A 120 14.07 15.93 -5.05
C MET A 120 15.35 15.11 -4.89
N PRO A 121 16.45 15.70 -4.36
CA PRO A 121 17.66 14.95 -4.05
C PRO A 121 17.42 13.98 -2.88
N LYS A 122 17.79 12.71 -3.06
CA LYS A 122 17.75 11.64 -2.04
C LYS A 122 16.37 11.44 -1.39
N PRO A 123 15.32 11.18 -2.21
CA PRO A 123 13.98 10.99 -1.69
C PRO A 123 13.91 9.73 -0.83
N ASN A 124 13.09 9.75 0.23
CA ASN A 124 13.01 8.64 1.18
C ASN A 124 11.63 8.53 1.85
N ASN A 125 11.34 7.36 2.43
CA ASN A 125 10.07 7.08 3.09
C ASN A 125 9.70 8.09 4.20
N LYS A 126 10.69 8.67 4.89
CA LYS A 126 10.44 9.68 5.92
C LYS A 126 9.87 10.96 5.30
N MET A 127 10.43 11.43 4.19
CA MET A 127 9.91 12.59 3.46
C MET A 127 8.47 12.36 2.98
N VAL A 128 8.15 11.14 2.52
CA VAL A 128 6.77 10.79 2.15
C VAL A 128 5.84 10.94 3.35
N TRP A 129 6.20 10.34 4.49
CA TRP A 129 5.41 10.41 5.72
C TRP A 129 5.21 11.85 6.21
N GLU A 130 6.28 12.63 6.31
CA GLU A 130 6.23 14.02 6.76
C GLU A 130 5.38 14.90 5.82
N THR A 131 5.42 14.62 4.52
CA THR A 131 4.65 15.36 3.52
C THR A 131 3.16 15.03 3.62
N ILE A 132 2.77 13.75 3.58
CA ILE A 132 1.34 13.36 3.57
C ILE A 132 0.63 13.65 4.90
N THR A 133 1.37 13.75 6.00
CA THR A 133 0.81 14.04 7.33
C THR A 133 0.73 15.53 7.66
N SER A 134 1.24 16.40 6.79
CA SER A 134 1.27 17.85 6.98
C SER A 134 0.61 18.59 5.81
N PRO A 135 -0.44 19.40 6.04
CA PRO A 135 -1.02 20.24 4.99
C PRO A 135 0.02 21.16 4.32
N LYS A 136 1.00 21.66 5.10
CA LYS A 136 2.08 22.48 4.57
C LYS A 136 2.97 21.71 3.59
N GLY A 137 3.29 20.45 3.91
CA GLY A 137 4.12 19.61 3.05
C GLY A 137 3.45 19.36 1.69
N ILE A 138 2.15 19.06 1.70
CA ILE A 138 1.38 18.88 0.45
C ILE A 138 1.39 20.17 -0.39
N ILE A 139 1.11 21.32 0.24
CA ILE A 139 1.11 22.62 -0.45
C ILE A 139 2.50 22.96 -1.02
N GLU A 140 3.58 22.65 -0.31
CA GLU A 140 4.94 22.85 -0.79
C GLU A 140 5.22 22.01 -2.04
N ILE A 141 4.82 20.73 -2.04
CA ILE A 141 4.93 19.88 -3.23
C ILE A 141 4.13 20.46 -4.42
N MET A 142 2.89 20.90 -4.17
CA MET A 142 2.06 21.51 -5.21
C MET A 142 2.67 22.77 -5.83
N LYS A 143 3.50 23.52 -5.06
CA LYS A 143 4.15 24.74 -5.56
C LYS A 143 5.38 24.47 -6.41
N ILE A 144 6.08 23.38 -6.16
CA ILE A 144 7.36 23.07 -6.82
C ILE A 144 7.19 22.22 -8.07
N ASP A 145 6.07 21.49 -8.21
CA ASP A 145 5.85 20.59 -9.33
C ASP A 145 4.40 20.66 -9.86
N GLU A 146 4.24 21.13 -11.10
CA GLU A 146 2.92 21.35 -11.70
C GLU A 146 2.18 20.03 -11.98
N GLU A 147 2.91 18.96 -12.30
CA GLU A 147 2.31 17.64 -12.53
C GLU A 147 1.77 17.03 -11.23
N ALA A 148 2.55 17.12 -10.14
CA ALA A 148 2.11 16.77 -8.81
C ALA A 148 0.87 17.58 -8.41
N LYS A 149 0.87 18.89 -8.68
CA LYS A 149 -0.28 19.77 -8.41
C LYS A 149 -1.52 19.34 -9.17
N GLN A 150 -1.43 19.10 -10.48
CA GLN A 150 -2.57 18.66 -11.31
C GLN A 150 -3.21 17.36 -10.79
N LYS A 151 -2.39 16.43 -10.29
CA LYS A 151 -2.89 15.20 -9.65
C LYS A 151 -3.68 15.47 -8.37
N MET A 152 -3.24 16.44 -7.57
CA MET A 152 -3.78 16.68 -6.23
C MET A 152 -4.94 17.69 -6.19
N GLU A 153 -4.91 18.73 -7.01
CA GLU A 153 -5.82 19.89 -6.91
C GLU A 153 -7.30 19.48 -6.99
N ALA A 154 -7.62 18.50 -7.86
CA ALA A 154 -8.97 18.00 -8.08
C ALA A 154 -9.62 17.41 -6.81
N HIS A 155 -8.80 17.01 -5.83
CA HIS A 155 -9.24 16.37 -4.60
C HIS A 155 -8.97 17.20 -3.33
N ILE A 156 -8.15 18.25 -3.42
CA ILE A 156 -7.80 19.11 -2.28
C ILE A 156 -8.60 20.42 -2.30
N GLU A 157 -8.84 21.01 -3.47
CA GLU A 157 -9.51 22.32 -3.60
C GLU A 157 -11.01 22.22 -3.89
N GLY A 158 -11.58 21.01 -3.87
CA GLY A 158 -13.01 20.77 -4.07
C GLY A 158 -13.85 20.98 -2.80
N PRO A 159 -15.19 21.12 -2.91
CA PRO A 159 -16.07 21.17 -1.75
C PRO A 159 -15.91 19.90 -0.91
N PHE A 160 -15.54 20.06 0.36
CA PHE A 160 -15.41 18.94 1.28
C PHE A 160 -16.78 18.26 1.48
N LYS A 161 -16.81 16.93 1.46
CA LYS A 161 -17.95 16.13 1.92
C LYS A 161 -17.72 15.77 3.38
N ILE A 162 -18.48 16.36 4.30
CA ILE A 162 -18.50 15.92 5.70
C ILE A 162 -19.48 14.74 5.79
N LEU A 163 -18.97 13.59 6.21
CA LEU A 163 -19.81 12.45 6.60
C LEU A 163 -20.49 12.80 7.94
N CYS A 164 -21.81 12.99 7.93
CA CYS A 164 -22.57 13.03 9.18
C CYS A 164 -22.49 11.65 9.85
N GLN A 165 -22.47 11.59 11.19
CA GLN A 165 -22.48 10.31 11.94
C GLN A 165 -23.68 9.40 11.59
N SER A 166 -24.72 9.95 10.95
CA SER A 166 -25.87 9.22 10.42
C SER A 166 -25.62 8.53 9.06
N GLY A 167 -24.42 8.63 8.49
CA GLY A 167 -24.09 8.10 7.16
C GLY A 167 -24.64 8.92 5.99
N LYS A 168 -25.31 10.05 6.24
CA LYS A 168 -25.78 10.96 5.20
C LYS A 168 -24.65 11.92 4.78
N ILE A 169 -24.33 11.92 3.49
CA ILE A 169 -23.43 12.88 2.87
C ILE A 169 -24.19 14.20 2.73
N THR A 170 -23.70 15.27 3.37
CA THR A 170 -24.17 16.63 3.11
C THR A 170 -23.06 17.40 2.39
N ASN A 171 -23.42 18.09 1.30
CA ASN A 171 -22.47 18.86 0.50
C ASN A 171 -22.24 20.21 1.19
N THR A 172 -21.06 20.44 1.76
CA THR A 172 -20.72 21.74 2.34
C THR A 172 -20.08 22.60 1.27
N GLN A 173 -20.88 23.08 0.32
CA GLN A 173 -20.42 24.12 -0.60
C GLN A 173 -20.10 25.38 0.24
N GLY A 174 -18.86 25.85 0.18
CA GLY A 174 -18.43 27.12 0.78
C GLY A 174 -17.78 27.06 2.16
N ALA A 175 -17.55 25.87 2.73
CA ALA A 175 -16.82 25.75 4.00
C ALA A 175 -15.30 25.73 3.77
N THR A 176 -14.57 26.55 4.54
CA THR A 176 -13.11 26.67 4.47
C THR A 176 -12.43 25.83 5.56
N HIS A 177 -11.11 25.66 5.45
CA HIS A 177 -10.30 24.88 6.40
C HIS A 177 -10.36 25.40 7.85
N GLU A 178 -10.73 26.67 8.06
CA GLU A 178 -10.88 27.31 9.38
C GLU A 178 -12.19 26.91 10.10
N ASP A 179 -13.22 26.51 9.35
CA ASP A 179 -14.54 26.14 9.87
C ASP A 179 -14.53 24.78 10.62
N ARG A 180 -13.43 24.03 10.51
CA ARG A 180 -13.20 22.71 11.14
C ARG A 180 -13.37 22.68 12.66
N SER A 181 -13.04 23.77 13.34
CA SER A 181 -13.08 23.87 14.80
C SER A 181 -14.43 24.33 15.35
N ARG A 182 -15.32 24.83 14.48
CA ARG A 182 -16.65 25.36 14.83
C ARG A 182 -17.80 24.43 14.42
N CYS A 183 -17.61 23.61 13.39
CA CYS A 183 -18.65 22.72 12.90
C CYS A 183 -18.62 21.37 13.64
N ARG A 184 -19.14 21.30 14.87
CA ARG A 184 -19.89 20.09 15.24
C ARG A 184 -21.08 20.07 14.30
N ALA A 185 -21.08 19.18 13.31
CA ALA A 185 -22.21 19.02 12.41
C ALA A 185 -23.46 18.69 13.25
N ILE A 186 -24.26 19.70 13.57
CA ILE A 186 -25.60 19.50 14.12
C ILE A 186 -26.44 19.11 12.91
N CYS A 187 -26.57 17.80 12.71
CA CYS A 187 -27.49 17.26 11.73
C CYS A 187 -28.92 17.52 12.26
N SER A 188 -29.70 18.33 11.55
CA SER A 188 -31.15 18.45 11.75
C SER A 188 -31.88 17.16 11.39
#